data_AF-X1P4W6-F1
#
_entry.id   AF-X1P4W6-F1
#
_cell.length_a   1.000
_cell.length_b   1.000
_cell.length_c   1.000
_cell.angle_alpha   90.00
_cell.angle_beta   90.00
_cell.angle_gamma   90.00
#
_symmetry.space_group_name_H-M   'P 1'
#
loop_
_entity.id
_entity.type
_entity.pdbx_description
1 polymer ?
#
loop_
_entity_poly.entity_id
_entity_poly.type
_entity_poly.pdbx_seq_one_letter_code
_entity_poly.pdbx_strand_id
1 'polypeptide(L)'
;MQTETERVVEGEKPLELECGKKLGPIDVAYETYGELNEAGDNAVLICHALSGDAHVAGLNSPDDRKPGWWDVMVGPSKGVDTNKYFVICSNFLGGCSGTTGPSSINPQTQKPYGLDFPIITIADMVTVQKLLLDKLGIKKLLAVIGGSIGGMQVLQ
;
A
#
# COMPACT_ATOMS: atom_id res chain seq x y z
N MET A 1 -4.85 2.96 15.24
CA MET A 1 -4.24 3.67 14.09
C MET A 1 -5.36 3.91 13.09
N GLN A 2 -5.18 4.70 12.03
CA GLN A 2 -6.23 4.85 11.04
C GLN A 2 -5.61 4.74 9.65
N THR A 3 -6.27 3.98 8.78
CA THR A 3 -5.87 3.91 7.37
C THR A 3 -5.98 5.29 6.75
N GLU A 4 -4.87 5.76 6.21
CA GLU A 4 -4.76 7.03 5.49
C GLU A 4 -4.89 6.78 3.99
N THR A 5 -5.22 7.84 3.24
CA THR A 5 -5.30 7.80 1.78
C THR A 5 -4.47 8.92 1.20
N GLU A 6 -3.55 8.59 0.29
CA GLU A 6 -2.73 9.56 -0.43
C GLU A 6 -2.95 9.43 -1.94
N ARG A 7 -3.13 10.58 -2.62
CA ARG A 7 -3.20 10.64 -4.08
C ARG A 7 -1.79 10.62 -4.66
N VAL A 8 -1.43 9.52 -5.31
CA VAL A 8 -0.10 9.32 -5.90
C VAL A 8 -0.06 9.61 -7.40
N VAL A 9 -1.20 9.57 -8.09
CA VAL A 9 -1.32 9.93 -9.50
C VAL A 9 -2.51 10.86 -9.70
N GLU A 10 -2.26 12.00 -10.33
CA GLU A 10 -3.30 12.97 -10.69
C GLU A 10 -4.02 12.57 -11.98
N GLY A 11 -5.31 12.93 -12.09
CA GLY A 11 -6.09 12.65 -13.30
C GLY A 11 -5.54 13.29 -14.58
N GLU A 12 -4.84 14.42 -14.45
CA GLU A 12 -4.21 15.14 -15.57
C GLU A 12 -2.91 14.49 -16.06
N LYS A 13 -2.28 13.67 -15.23
CA LYS A 13 -1.00 12.99 -15.50
C LYS A 13 -1.14 11.50 -15.19
N PRO A 14 -1.99 10.77 -15.93
CA PRO A 14 -2.28 9.39 -15.62
C PRO A 14 -1.04 8.52 -15.79
N LEU A 15 -0.97 7.45 -14.99
CA LEU A 15 0.08 6.44 -15.06
C LEU A 15 -0.14 5.57 -16.30
N GLU A 16 0.91 5.37 -17.09
CA GLU A 16 0.92 4.37 -18.15
C GLU A 16 1.22 3.00 -17.54
N LEU A 17 0.28 2.08 -17.66
CA LEU A 17 0.39 0.71 -17.16
C LEU A 17 1.11 -0.18 -18.16
N GLU A 18 1.65 -1.31 -17.73
CA GLU A 18 2.33 -2.26 -18.64
C GLU A 18 1.43 -2.77 -19.78
N CYS A 19 0.11 -2.77 -19.59
CA CYS A 19 -0.84 -3.12 -20.64
C CYS A 19 -1.04 -2.02 -21.71
N GLY A 20 -0.34 -0.89 -21.61
CA GLY A 20 -0.42 0.26 -22.53
C GLY A 20 -1.62 1.18 -22.29
N LYS A 21 -2.47 0.88 -21.30
CA LYS A 21 -3.57 1.77 -20.88
C LYS A 21 -3.07 2.82 -19.90
N LYS A 22 -3.82 3.93 -19.81
CA LYS A 22 -3.57 5.01 -18.86
C LYS A 22 -4.59 4.96 -17.73
N LEU A 23 -4.13 5.09 -16.48
CA LEU A 23 -4.98 5.08 -15.30
C LEU A 23 -4.69 6.30 -14.41
N GLY A 24 -5.75 7.03 -14.05
CA GLY A 24 -5.69 8.19 -13.16
C GLY A 24 -7.08 8.78 -12.90
N PRO A 25 -7.32 9.41 -11.73
CA PRO A 25 -6.40 9.52 -10.59
C PRO A 25 -6.21 8.17 -9.87
N ILE A 26 -5.10 8.03 -9.13
CA ILE A 26 -4.82 6.86 -8.28
C ILE A 26 -4.62 7.35 -6.85
N ASP A 27 -5.55 6.95 -5.99
CA ASP A 27 -5.47 7.05 -4.53
C ASP A 27 -5.01 5.72 -3.94
N VAL A 28 -4.12 5.78 -2.95
CA VAL A 28 -3.55 4.61 -2.26
C VAL A 28 -3.90 4.68 -0.77
N ALA A 29 -4.53 3.62 -0.27
CA ALA A 29 -4.79 3.44 1.15
C ALA A 29 -3.59 2.76 1.82
N TYR A 30 -3.08 3.32 2.91
CA TYR A 30 -1.90 2.82 3.61
C TYR A 30 -1.97 3.06 5.12
N GLU A 31 -1.11 2.36 5.86
CA GLU A 31 -0.85 2.57 7.28
C GLU A 31 0.65 2.60 7.55
N THR A 32 1.04 3.30 8.62
CA THR A 32 2.42 3.37 9.10
C THR A 32 2.51 3.04 10.59
N TYR A 33 3.62 2.43 11.00
CA TYR A 33 3.87 2.03 12.38
C TYR A 33 5.29 2.43 12.81
N GLY A 34 5.45 2.94 14.03
CA GLY A 34 6.73 3.46 14.51
C GLY A 34 7.05 4.83 13.92
N GLU A 35 8.33 5.23 13.99
CA GLU A 35 8.79 6.55 13.58
C GLU A 35 10.02 6.47 12.67
N LEU A 36 10.02 7.27 11.60
CA LEU A 36 11.17 7.41 10.72
C LEU A 36 12.28 8.18 11.46
N ASN A 37 13.48 7.62 11.50
CA ASN A 37 14.61 8.28 12.15
C ASN A 37 15.15 9.45 11.31
N GLU A 38 15.98 10.30 11.92
CA GLU A 38 16.58 11.46 11.25
C GLU A 38 17.43 11.08 10.01
N ALA A 39 18.03 9.89 10.02
CA ALA A 39 18.82 9.37 8.91
C ALA A 39 17.96 8.87 7.73
N GLY A 40 16.67 8.60 7.95
CA GLY A 40 15.75 8.02 6.98
C GLY A 40 16.13 6.60 6.53
N ASP A 41 16.84 5.83 7.36
CA ASP A 41 17.40 4.52 7.01
C ASP A 41 16.74 3.33 7.72
N ASN A 42 15.68 3.57 8.51
CA ASN A 42 14.95 2.54 9.25
C ASN A 42 13.58 2.17 8.65
N ALA A 43 13.30 2.58 7.40
CA ALA A 43 12.03 2.33 6.74
C ALA A 43 11.89 0.87 6.24
N VAL A 44 10.77 0.20 6.55
CA VAL A 44 10.46 -1.17 6.13
C VAL A 44 9.12 -1.19 5.42
N LEU A 45 9.08 -1.66 4.17
CA LEU A 45 7.83 -1.84 3.43
C LEU A 45 7.32 -3.28 3.61
N ILE A 46 6.05 -3.43 4.00
CA ILE A 46 5.35 -4.71 4.05
C ILE A 46 4.36 -4.80 2.89
N CYS A 47 4.50 -5.84 2.07
CA CYS A 47 3.59 -6.16 0.97
C CYS A 47 2.63 -7.28 1.39
N HIS A 48 1.34 -6.97 1.48
CA HIS A 48 0.32 -7.93 1.92
C HIS A 48 0.05 -9.03 0.89
N ALA A 49 -0.53 -10.15 1.34
CA ALA A 49 -0.96 -11.25 0.48
C ALA A 49 -2.31 -10.93 -0.22
N LEU A 50 -2.81 -11.83 -1.07
CA LEU A 50 -3.95 -11.57 -1.97
C LEU A 50 -5.20 -11.02 -1.28
N SER A 51 -5.53 -11.53 -0.09
CA SER A 51 -6.71 -11.13 0.69
C SER A 51 -6.37 -10.28 1.91
N GLY A 52 -5.12 -9.82 2.02
CA GLY A 52 -4.70 -8.90 3.07
C GLY A 52 -5.05 -7.46 2.72
N ASP A 53 -4.70 -6.56 3.62
CA ASP A 53 -4.84 -5.13 3.43
C ASP A 53 -3.69 -4.35 4.10
N ALA A 54 -3.76 -3.02 4.10
CA ALA A 54 -2.81 -2.13 4.74
C ALA A 54 -2.73 -2.31 6.27
N HIS A 55 -3.73 -2.95 6.90
CA HIS A 55 -3.83 -3.07 8.35
C HIS A 55 -3.04 -4.27 8.88
N VAL A 56 -1.74 -4.08 9.04
CA VAL A 56 -0.80 -5.14 9.42
C VAL A 56 -0.86 -5.46 10.92
N ALA A 57 -1.01 -4.47 11.78
CA ALA A 57 -0.93 -4.65 13.24
C ALA A 57 -1.75 -3.64 14.04
N GLY A 58 -1.94 -3.93 15.33
CA GLY A 58 -2.70 -3.10 16.24
C GLY A 58 -4.21 -3.14 15.96
N LEU A 59 -4.94 -2.20 16.57
CA LEU A 59 -6.36 -1.99 16.35
C LEU A 59 -6.56 -0.59 15.76
N ASN A 60 -7.52 -0.45 14.85
CA ASN A 60 -7.91 0.84 14.31
C ASN A 60 -8.97 1.53 15.18
N SER A 61 -9.84 0.75 15.81
CA SER A 61 -10.84 1.18 16.78
C SER A 61 -10.80 0.31 18.05
N PRO A 62 -11.13 0.85 19.25
CA PRO A 62 -11.34 0.04 20.45
C PRO A 62 -12.43 -1.05 20.28
N ASP A 63 -13.35 -0.87 19.34
CA ASP A 63 -14.43 -1.82 19.04
C ASP A 63 -14.04 -2.91 18.03
N ASP A 64 -12.82 -2.86 17.50
CA ASP A 64 -12.34 -3.86 16.54
C ASP A 64 -12.25 -5.23 17.19
N ARG A 65 -12.85 -6.23 16.54
CA ARG A 65 -12.90 -7.60 17.06
C ARG A 65 -11.55 -8.33 17.01
N LYS A 66 -10.64 -7.88 16.14
CA LYS A 66 -9.35 -8.52 15.86
C LYS A 66 -8.34 -7.45 15.47
N PRO A 67 -7.05 -7.65 15.81
CA PRO A 67 -5.99 -6.78 15.34
C PRO A 67 -5.66 -7.06 13.87
N GLY A 68 -4.76 -6.26 13.30
CA GLY A 68 -4.22 -6.43 11.96
C GLY A 68 -3.68 -7.84 11.67
N TRP A 69 -3.64 -8.17 10.38
CA TRP A 69 -3.47 -9.56 9.92
C TRP A 69 -2.12 -10.20 10.26
N TRP A 70 -1.11 -9.40 10.63
CA TRP A 70 0.21 -9.87 11.06
C TRP A 70 0.64 -9.35 12.43
N ASP A 71 -0.32 -9.02 13.31
CA ASP A 71 -0.03 -8.40 14.61
C ASP A 71 1.03 -9.16 15.41
N VAL A 72 1.02 -10.49 15.39
CA VAL A 72 2.00 -11.31 16.12
C VAL A 72 3.47 -11.05 15.71
N MET A 73 3.70 -10.55 14.49
CA MET A 73 5.04 -10.26 13.98
C MET A 73 5.42 -8.79 14.05
N VAL A 74 4.46 -7.87 13.95
CA VAL A 74 4.72 -6.42 13.83
C VAL A 74 4.22 -5.68 15.06
N GLY A 75 5.11 -4.93 15.70
CA GLY A 75 4.80 -4.12 16.89
C GLY A 75 5.98 -3.98 17.85
N PRO A 76 5.78 -3.29 19.00
CA PRO A 76 6.85 -3.04 19.96
C PRO A 76 7.48 -4.34 20.45
N SER A 77 8.81 -4.47 20.32
CA SER A 77 9.59 -5.64 20.75
C SER A 77 9.21 -6.96 20.06
N LYS A 78 8.55 -6.92 18.89
CA LYS A 78 8.23 -8.09 18.05
C LYS A 78 9.29 -8.31 16.96
N GLY A 79 9.06 -9.29 16.08
CA GLY A 79 10.00 -9.64 15.00
C GLY A 79 10.30 -8.47 14.05
N VAL A 80 9.27 -7.71 13.69
CA VAL A 80 9.38 -6.38 13.09
C VAL A 80 9.08 -5.36 14.19
N ASP A 81 10.15 -4.92 14.85
CA ASP A 81 10.10 -4.09 16.05
C ASP A 81 9.82 -2.61 15.70
N THR A 82 8.59 -2.16 15.96
CA THR A 82 8.17 -0.78 15.65
C THR A 82 8.77 0.27 16.60
N ASN A 83 9.52 -0.14 17.63
CA ASN A 83 10.36 0.78 18.41
C ASN A 83 11.65 1.15 17.67
N LYS A 84 12.00 0.40 16.60
CA LYS A 84 13.24 0.56 15.84
C LYS A 84 13.01 0.94 14.39
N TYR A 85 11.95 0.39 13.80
CA TYR A 85 11.67 0.53 12.38
C TYR A 85 10.43 1.39 12.13
N PHE A 86 10.47 2.16 11.06
CA PHE A 86 9.31 2.82 10.49
C PHE A 86 8.70 1.89 9.45
N VAL A 87 7.59 1.25 9.79
CA VAL A 87 6.93 0.26 8.93
C VAL A 87 5.86 0.94 8.11
N ILE A 88 5.82 0.66 6.80
CA ILE A 88 4.77 1.11 5.89
C ILE A 88 4.09 -0.14 5.31
N CYS A 89 2.76 -0.12 5.22
CA CYS A 89 2.01 -1.09 4.42
C CYS A 89 0.92 -0.38 3.63
N SER A 90 0.82 -0.68 2.34
CA SER A 90 -0.17 -0.08 1.45
C SER A 90 -0.98 -1.15 0.74
N ASN A 91 -2.27 -0.89 0.57
CA ASN A 91 -3.13 -1.69 -0.30
C ASN A 91 -2.64 -1.57 -1.74
N PHE A 92 -2.42 -2.70 -2.41
CA PHE A 92 -1.95 -2.69 -3.80
C PHE A 92 -2.99 -2.12 -4.78
N LEU A 93 -2.52 -1.59 -5.91
CA LEU A 93 -3.37 -1.16 -7.03
C LEU A 93 -4.28 -2.30 -7.47
N GLY A 94 -5.57 -2.04 -7.69
CA GLY A 94 -6.53 -3.07 -8.11
C GLY A 94 -7.15 -3.88 -6.97
N GLY A 95 -6.75 -3.63 -5.72
CA GLY A 95 -7.42 -4.18 -4.54
C GLY A 95 -8.83 -3.59 -4.31
N CYS A 96 -9.48 -4.00 -3.23
CA CYS A 96 -10.83 -3.54 -2.86
C CYS A 96 -10.90 -2.81 -1.49
N SER A 97 -9.77 -2.64 -0.81
CA SER A 97 -9.69 -2.08 0.55
C SER A 97 -9.26 -0.61 0.58
N GLY A 98 -9.70 0.21 -0.39
CA GLY A 98 -9.51 1.67 -0.38
C GLY A 98 -8.53 2.22 -1.43
N THR A 99 -7.50 1.46 -1.82
CA THR A 99 -6.68 1.81 -3.00
C THR A 99 -7.52 1.68 -4.27
N THR A 100 -7.21 2.51 -5.26
CA THR A 100 -7.87 2.54 -6.56
C THR A 100 -7.93 1.14 -7.20
N GLY A 101 -9.13 0.69 -7.50
CA GLY A 101 -9.40 -0.64 -8.04
C GLY A 101 -10.74 -0.71 -8.77
N PRO A 102 -11.22 -1.91 -9.13
CA PRO A 102 -12.47 -2.09 -9.89
C PRO A 102 -13.71 -1.48 -9.21
N SER A 103 -13.74 -1.36 -7.89
CA SER A 103 -14.84 -0.74 -7.15
C SER A 103 -14.77 0.80 -7.12
N SER A 104 -13.63 1.39 -7.48
CA SER A 104 -13.45 2.84 -7.49
C SER A 104 -14.26 3.50 -8.60
N ILE A 105 -14.66 4.75 -8.39
CA ILE A 105 -15.43 5.52 -9.37
C ILE A 105 -14.51 5.94 -10.52
N ASN A 106 -14.90 5.59 -11.74
CA ASN A 106 -14.26 6.07 -12.96
C ASN A 106 -14.66 7.55 -13.19
N PRO A 107 -13.69 8.48 -13.24
CA PRO A 107 -13.99 9.91 -13.39
C PRO A 107 -14.63 10.23 -14.75
N GLN A 108 -14.45 9.40 -15.78
CA GLN A 108 -15.03 9.61 -17.11
C GLN A 108 -16.51 9.23 -17.15
N THR A 109 -16.90 8.18 -16.42
CA THR A 109 -18.27 7.62 -16.49
C THR A 109 -19.10 7.91 -15.25
N GLN A 110 -18.47 8.38 -14.17
CA GLN A 110 -19.08 8.60 -12.85
C GLN A 110 -19.74 7.33 -12.26
N LYS A 111 -19.24 6.16 -12.65
CA LYS A 111 -19.67 4.83 -12.19
C LYS A 111 -18.46 4.01 -11.77
N PRO A 112 -18.60 2.95 -10.94
CA PRO A 112 -17.50 2.04 -10.65
C PRO A 112 -16.86 1.50 -11.94
N TYR A 113 -15.53 1.34 -11.97
CA TYR A 113 -14.83 0.79 -13.14
C TYR A 113 -15.34 -0.62 -13.51
N GLY A 114 -15.56 -1.49 -12.52
CA GLY A 114 -15.95 -2.87 -12.77
C GLY A 114 -15.00 -3.58 -13.74
N LEU A 115 -15.55 -4.17 -14.79
CA LEU A 115 -14.78 -4.86 -15.83
C LEU A 115 -14.01 -3.91 -16.77
N ASP A 116 -14.27 -2.61 -16.71
CA ASP A 116 -13.51 -1.61 -17.47
C ASP A 116 -12.18 -1.25 -16.80
N PHE A 117 -11.94 -1.71 -15.57
CA PHE A 117 -10.66 -1.52 -14.90
C PHE A 117 -9.55 -2.21 -15.71
N PRO A 118 -8.43 -1.53 -16.00
CA PRO A 118 -7.36 -2.11 -16.79
C PRO A 118 -6.77 -3.35 -16.11
N ILE A 119 -6.28 -4.27 -16.94
CA ILE A 119 -5.44 -5.36 -16.43
C ILE A 119 -4.15 -4.72 -15.90
N ILE A 120 -3.77 -5.11 -14.69
CA ILE A 120 -2.56 -4.63 -14.01
C ILE A 120 -1.61 -5.79 -13.74
N THR A 121 -0.34 -5.46 -13.55
CA THR A 121 0.72 -6.42 -13.22
C THR A 121 1.31 -6.16 -11.82
N ILE A 122 2.21 -7.04 -11.38
CA ILE A 122 2.99 -6.80 -10.15
C ILE A 122 3.88 -5.55 -10.30
N ALA A 123 4.41 -5.27 -11.49
CA ALA A 123 5.21 -4.07 -11.73
C ALA A 123 4.38 -2.79 -11.63
N ASP A 124 3.12 -2.80 -12.10
CA ASP A 124 2.20 -1.68 -11.89
C ASP A 124 1.92 -1.45 -10.39
N MET A 125 1.73 -2.53 -9.62
CA MET A 125 1.53 -2.45 -8.16
C MET A 125 2.74 -1.84 -7.46
N VAL A 126 3.95 -2.31 -7.77
CA VAL A 126 5.21 -1.80 -7.17
C VAL A 126 5.49 -0.36 -7.61
N THR A 127 5.14 0.00 -8.84
CA THR A 127 5.26 1.39 -9.32
C THR A 127 4.38 2.33 -8.49
N VAL A 128 3.14 1.94 -8.21
CA VAL A 128 2.23 2.72 -7.36
C VAL A 128 2.75 2.80 -5.91
N GLN A 129 3.30 1.72 -5.36
CA GLN A 129 3.94 1.72 -4.03
C GLN A 129 5.15 2.67 -3.98
N LYS A 130 5.99 2.67 -5.02
CA LYS A 130 7.12 3.60 -5.13
C LYS A 130 6.65 5.06 -5.11
N LEU A 131 5.59 5.39 -5.87
CA LEU A 131 5.04 6.74 -5.88
C LEU A 131 4.52 7.16 -4.51
N LEU A 132 3.90 6.23 -3.75
CA LEU A 132 3.53 6.49 -2.37
C LEU A 132 4.77 6.79 -1.51
N LEU A 133 5.82 5.97 -1.59
CA LEU A 133 7.06 6.20 -0.84
C LEU A 133 7.70 7.54 -1.16
N ASP A 134 7.70 7.94 -2.44
CA ASP A 134 8.19 9.25 -2.87
C ASP A 134 7.37 10.39 -2.23
N LYS A 135 6.02 10.26 -2.15
CA LYS A 135 5.15 11.22 -1.45
C LYS A 135 5.40 11.29 0.05
N LEU A 136 5.67 10.15 0.68
CA LEU A 136 6.02 10.05 2.10
C LEU A 136 7.47 10.50 2.40
N GLY A 137 8.24 10.86 1.38
CA GLY A 137 9.64 11.29 1.53
C GLY A 137 10.62 10.16 1.83
N ILE A 138 10.24 8.90 1.61
CA ILE A 138 11.05 7.72 1.86
C ILE A 138 11.99 7.47 0.67
N LYS A 139 13.26 7.81 0.86
CA LYS A 139 14.28 7.72 -0.20
C LYS A 139 14.93 6.34 -0.31
N LYS A 140 14.89 5.56 0.77
CA LYS A 140 15.49 4.23 0.84
C LYS A 140 14.71 3.36 1.81
N LEU A 141 14.57 2.09 1.46
CA LEU A 141 14.04 1.07 2.35
C LEU A 141 15.20 0.28 2.94
N LEU A 142 15.16 0.05 4.25
CA LEU A 142 16.00 -0.91 4.94
C LEU A 142 15.69 -2.33 4.46
N ALA A 143 14.40 -2.64 4.33
CA ALA A 143 13.91 -3.94 3.91
C ALA A 143 12.53 -3.84 3.25
N VAL A 144 12.23 -4.86 2.43
CA VAL A 144 10.88 -5.14 1.90
C VAL A 144 10.51 -6.56 2.29
N ILE A 145 9.32 -6.75 2.84
CA ILE A 145 8.87 -8.03 3.40
C ILE A 145 7.50 -8.36 2.83
N GLY A 146 7.31 -9.60 2.35
CA GLY A 146 6.03 -10.04 1.81
C GLY A 146 6.03 -11.52 1.50
N GLY A 147 4.86 -12.15 1.60
CA GLY A 147 4.64 -13.55 1.28
C GLY A 147 3.54 -13.71 0.22
N SER A 148 3.55 -14.84 -0.51
CA SER A 148 2.59 -15.08 -1.61
C SER A 148 2.69 -13.98 -2.69
N ILE A 149 1.59 -13.36 -3.10
CA ILE A 149 1.63 -12.19 -4.02
C ILE A 149 2.42 -11.01 -3.42
N GLY A 150 2.49 -10.90 -2.09
CA GLY A 150 3.38 -9.95 -1.42
C GLY A 150 4.85 -10.27 -1.67
N GLY A 151 5.20 -11.55 -1.77
CA GLY A 151 6.55 -11.99 -2.13
C GLY A 151 6.89 -11.72 -3.61
N MET A 152 5.89 -11.77 -4.50
CA MET A 152 6.07 -11.35 -5.89
C MET A 152 6.40 -9.85 -5.98
N GLN A 153 5.72 -9.02 -5.18
CA GLN A 153 6.01 -7.58 -5.10
C GLN A 153 7.41 -7.29 -4.53
N VAL A 154 7.87 -8.08 -3.55
CA VAL A 154 9.22 -7.93 -2.96
C VAL A 154 10.33 -8.18 -3.98
N LEU A 155 10.13 -9.11 -4.92
CA LEU A 155 11.15 -9.51 -5.89
C LEU A 155 11.19 -8.63 -7.15
N GLN A 156 10.12 -7.86 -7.39
CA GLN A 156 9.92 -7.04 -8.58
C GLN A 156 10.66 -5.71 -8.47
#